data_AF-A0A3D2FEE9-F1
#
_entry.id   AF-A0A3D2FEE9-F1
#
_cell.length_a   1.000
_cell.length_b   1.000
_cell.length_c   1.000
_cell.angle_alpha   90.00
_cell.angle_beta   90.00
_cell.angle_gamma   90.00
#
_symmetry.space_group_name_H-M   'P 1'
#
loop_
_entity.id
_entity.type
_entity.pdbx_description
1 polymer ?
#
loop_
_entity_poly.entity_id
_entity_poly.type
_entity_poly.pdbx_seq_one_letter_code
_entity_poly.pdbx_strand_id
1 'polypeptide(L)'
;MPEKETTLLSVHSTPDAFTQAECEHIIASLSTVPASDALLVGKTRDHNLRNAELVWMDDVKGMGWVMDRLIDIVRTSNKAQFDFDLREFAESPQAATYKSSEAGHFAWHSDIGLGAAAGKRKLTLVLQLSEPGSYEA
;
A
#
# COMPACT_ATOMS: atom_id res chain seq x y z
N MET A 1 6.03 -32.29 -23.45
CA MET A 1 6.57 -31.69 -22.21
C MET A 1 5.43 -30.93 -21.58
N PRO A 2 5.05 -31.16 -20.30
CA PRO A 2 4.01 -30.35 -19.71
C PRO A 2 4.56 -28.94 -19.48
N GLU A 3 3.83 -27.94 -19.95
CA GLU A 3 4.08 -26.53 -19.64
C GLU A 3 4.05 -26.36 -18.12
N LYS A 4 5.08 -25.70 -17.57
CA LYS A 4 5.03 -25.22 -16.20
C LYS A 4 3.98 -24.13 -16.16
N GLU A 5 2.84 -24.46 -15.57
CA GLU A 5 1.81 -23.50 -15.19
C GLU A 5 2.49 -22.39 -14.38
N THR A 6 2.54 -21.19 -14.97
CA THR A 6 3.24 -20.05 -14.39
C THR A 6 2.29 -19.38 -13.42
N THR A 7 2.19 -19.90 -12.21
CA THR A 7 1.40 -19.28 -11.13
C THR A 7 2.20 -18.08 -10.58
N LEU A 8 2.16 -16.93 -11.25
CA LEU A 8 2.95 -15.74 -10.90
C LEU A 8 2.14 -14.64 -10.19
N LEU A 9 1.38 -15.02 -9.17
CA LEU A 9 0.98 -14.12 -8.09
C LEU A 9 0.95 -14.94 -6.80
N SER A 10 2.01 -14.80 -6.00
CA SER A 10 2.06 -15.36 -4.66
C SER A 10 1.72 -14.25 -3.66
N VAL A 11 0.70 -14.50 -2.84
CA VAL A 11 0.24 -13.59 -1.78
C VAL A 11 0.63 -14.19 -0.44
N HIS A 12 1.23 -13.37 0.42
CA HIS A 12 1.52 -13.72 1.80
C HIS A 12 0.90 -12.68 2.73
N SER A 13 0.20 -13.16 3.75
CA SER A 13 -0.44 -12.31 4.76
C SER A 13 0.23 -12.50 6.11
N THR A 14 0.47 -11.40 6.82
CA THR A 14 0.93 -11.38 8.21
C THR A 14 -0.20 -10.82 9.07
N PRO A 15 -0.94 -11.66 9.82
CA PRO A 15 -1.96 -11.17 10.74
C PRO A 15 -1.31 -10.41 11.89
N ASP A 16 -2.09 -9.57 12.58
CA ASP A 16 -1.67 -8.85 13.78
C ASP A 16 -0.39 -8.01 13.60
N ALA A 17 -0.17 -7.48 12.39
CA ALA A 17 0.97 -6.62 12.06
C ALA A 17 1.01 -5.36 12.95
N PHE A 18 -0.16 -4.87 13.33
CA PHE A 18 -0.38 -3.78 14.28
C PHE A 18 -1.56 -4.14 15.18
N THR A 19 -1.55 -3.65 16.41
CA THR A 19 -2.69 -3.74 17.31
C THR A 19 -3.81 -2.81 16.86
N GLN A 20 -5.05 -3.08 17.29
CA GLN A 20 -6.19 -2.20 17.00
C GLN A 20 -5.93 -0.75 17.43
N ALA A 21 -5.41 -0.54 18.64
CA ALA A 21 -5.10 0.80 19.16
C ALA A 21 -4.04 1.53 18.32
N GLU A 22 -3.07 0.80 17.77
CA GLU A 22 -2.07 1.36 16.86
C GLU A 22 -2.69 1.73 15.52
N CYS A 23 -3.55 0.89 14.95
CA CYS A 23 -4.30 1.21 13.73
C CYS A 23 -5.16 2.45 13.91
N GLU A 24 -5.91 2.55 15.02
CA GLU A 24 -6.70 3.73 15.37
C GLU A 24 -5.83 4.98 15.52
N HIS A 25 -4.65 4.86 16.13
CA HIS A 25 -3.71 5.97 16.25
C HIS A 25 -3.16 6.43 14.88
N ILE A 26 -2.86 5.49 13.98
CA ILE A 26 -2.44 5.80 12.61
C ILE A 26 -3.56 6.53 11.86
N ILE A 27 -4.79 6.01 11.90
CA ILE A 27 -5.96 6.62 11.26
C ILE A 27 -6.20 8.03 11.79
N ALA A 28 -6.19 8.21 13.10
CA ALA A 28 -6.36 9.53 13.71
C ALA A 28 -5.27 10.51 13.25
N SER A 29 -4.01 10.07 13.21
CA SER A 29 -2.88 10.89 12.78
C SER A 29 -2.98 11.29 11.31
N LEU A 30 -3.39 10.37 10.43
CA LEU A 30 -3.64 10.63 9.01
C LEU A 30 -4.70 11.72 8.81
N SER A 31 -5.76 11.73 9.62
CA SER A 31 -6.84 12.73 9.52
C SER A 31 -6.40 14.17 9.85
N THR A 32 -5.22 14.34 10.47
CA THR A 32 -4.67 15.66 10.83
C THR A 32 -3.85 16.29 9.70
N VAL A 33 -3.52 15.52 8.66
CA VAL A 33 -2.74 15.96 7.51
C VAL A 33 -3.69 16.21 6.35
N PRO A 34 -3.58 17.34 5.62
CA PRO A 34 -4.38 17.57 4.42
C PRO A 34 -4.15 16.44 3.41
N ALA A 35 -5.23 15.75 3.04
CA ALA A 35 -5.17 14.78 1.96
C ALA A 35 -4.87 15.49 0.63
N SER A 36 -4.05 14.84 -0.19
CA SER A 36 -3.92 15.19 -1.61
C SER A 36 -4.87 14.30 -2.41
N ASP A 37 -5.54 14.87 -3.41
CA ASP A 37 -6.28 14.07 -4.40
C ASP A 37 -5.33 13.06 -5.06
N ALA A 38 -5.83 11.85 -5.35
CA ALA A 38 -5.01 10.78 -5.91
C ALA A 38 -4.34 11.13 -7.24
N LEU A 39 -3.08 11.57 -7.20
CA LEU A 39 -2.27 11.77 -8.40
C LEU A 39 -1.66 10.43 -8.84
N LEU A 40 -1.99 9.99 -10.06
CA LEU A 40 -1.30 8.89 -10.73
C LEU A 40 0.10 9.33 -11.19
N VAL A 41 1.01 8.36 -11.32
CA VAL A 41 2.31 8.55 -12.00
C VAL A 41 2.03 9.12 -13.39
N GLY A 42 2.47 10.37 -13.64
CA GLY A 42 2.28 11.06 -14.93
C GLY A 42 1.32 12.26 -14.93
N LYS A 43 0.77 12.68 -13.78
CA LYS A 43 -0.11 13.88 -13.65
C LYS A 43 -1.39 13.86 -14.50
N THR A 44 -1.78 12.71 -15.05
CA THR A 44 -3.08 12.57 -15.73
C THR A 44 -4.12 12.16 -14.69
N ARG A 45 -5.08 13.05 -14.43
CA ARG A 45 -6.27 12.75 -13.62
C ARG A 45 -7.17 11.85 -14.45
N ASP A 46 -7.37 10.62 -14.01
CA ASP A 46 -8.47 9.79 -14.50
C ASP A 46 -9.18 9.18 -13.30
N HIS A 47 -10.28 9.82 -12.90
CA HIS A 47 -11.13 9.35 -11.81
C HIS A 47 -11.76 7.99 -12.09
N ASN A 48 -11.74 7.51 -13.35
CA ASN A 48 -12.15 6.14 -13.68
C ASN A 48 -11.08 5.10 -13.33
N LEU A 49 -9.83 5.52 -13.15
CA LEU A 49 -8.72 4.65 -12.76
C LEU A 49 -8.60 4.59 -11.24
N ARG A 50 -8.67 5.73 -10.53
CA ARG A 50 -8.64 5.76 -9.06
C ARG A 50 -9.38 6.97 -8.51
N ASN A 51 -10.19 6.72 -7.49
CA ASN A 51 -10.87 7.73 -6.70
C ASN A 51 -10.64 7.46 -5.20
N ALA A 52 -9.71 8.20 -4.60
CA ALA A 52 -9.30 8.06 -3.21
C ALA A 52 -8.63 9.34 -2.71
N GLU A 53 -8.69 9.57 -1.39
CA GLU A 53 -7.84 10.54 -0.70
C GLU A 53 -6.50 9.89 -0.35
N LEU A 54 -5.39 10.59 -0.63
CA LEU A 54 -4.05 10.09 -0.37
C LEU A 54 -3.30 10.96 0.63
N VAL A 55 -2.61 10.29 1.55
CA VAL A 55 -1.62 10.90 2.45
C VAL A 55 -0.34 10.08 2.39
N TRP A 56 0.80 10.74 2.19
CA TRP A 56 2.10 10.10 2.28
C TRP A 56 2.51 10.01 3.75
N MET A 57 3.03 8.86 4.18
CA MET A 57 3.41 8.66 5.58
C MET A 57 4.50 9.64 6.04
N ASP A 58 5.41 10.03 5.14
CA ASP A 58 6.44 11.06 5.40
C ASP A 58 5.85 12.44 5.76
N ASP A 59 4.62 12.74 5.33
CA ASP A 59 3.94 14.00 5.67
C ASP A 59 3.28 13.95 7.08
N VAL A 60 3.23 12.77 7.70
CA VAL A 60 2.61 12.56 9.03
C VAL A 60 3.69 12.58 10.11
N LYS A 61 3.72 13.68 10.88
CA LYS A 61 4.70 13.84 11.96
C LYS A 61 4.57 12.75 13.02
N GLY A 62 5.71 12.19 13.42
CA GLY A 62 5.79 11.21 14.52
C GLY A 62 5.47 9.76 14.11
N MET A 63 5.29 9.48 12.81
CA MET A 63 4.97 8.12 12.32
C MET A 63 6.18 7.28 11.88
N GLY A 64 7.41 7.69 12.21
CA GLY A 64 8.62 6.93 11.85
C GLY A 64 8.60 5.47 12.31
N TRP A 65 7.97 5.19 13.47
CA TRP A 65 7.83 3.83 14.00
C TRP A 65 6.97 2.91 13.11
N VAL A 66 6.01 3.47 12.35
CA VAL A 66 5.21 2.72 11.39
C VAL A 66 6.11 2.24 10.26
N MET A 67 6.95 3.13 9.73
CA MET A 67 7.92 2.81 8.69
C MET A 67 8.88 1.70 9.11
N ASP A 68 9.48 1.84 10.30
CA ASP A 68 10.40 0.85 10.84
C ASP A 68 9.75 -0.54 10.92
N ARG A 69 8.50 -0.60 11.40
CA ARG A 69 7.75 -1.86 11.50
C ARG A 69 7.40 -2.45 10.15
N LEU A 70 6.98 -1.65 9.18
CA LEU A 70 6.69 -2.12 7.82
C LEU A 70 7.94 -2.71 7.15
N ILE A 71 9.11 -2.08 7.37
CA ILE A 71 10.40 -2.58 6.88
C ILE A 71 10.71 -3.96 7.47
N ASP A 72 10.50 -4.15 8.78
CA ASP A 72 10.77 -5.42 9.45
C ASP A 72 9.81 -6.54 8.99
N ILE A 73 8.54 -6.21 8.77
CA ILE A 73 7.54 -7.14 8.22
C ILE A 73 7.98 -7.57 6.81
N VAL A 74 8.24 -6.62 5.92
CA VAL A 74 8.66 -6.91 4.53
C VAL A 74 9.94 -7.74 4.51
N ARG A 75 10.94 -7.39 5.34
CA ARG A 75 12.19 -8.15 5.45
C ARG A 75 11.93 -9.61 5.82
N THR A 76 11.11 -9.83 6.84
CA THR A 76 10.82 -11.17 7.36
C THR A 76 10.01 -11.99 6.37
N SER A 77 8.94 -11.40 5.81
CA SER A 77 8.11 -12.05 4.80
C SER A 77 8.88 -12.36 3.51
N ASN A 78 9.71 -11.43 3.03
CA ASN A 78 10.54 -11.64 1.85
C ASN A 78 11.50 -12.82 2.06
N LYS A 79 12.22 -12.87 3.18
CA LYS A 79 13.14 -13.97 3.50
C LYS A 79 12.41 -15.32 3.60
N ALA A 80 11.19 -15.33 4.13
CA ALA A 80 10.44 -16.56 4.35
C ALA A 80 9.71 -17.08 3.10
N GLN A 81 9.33 -16.22 2.15
CA GLN A 81 8.37 -16.56 1.10
C GLN A 81 8.85 -16.32 -0.33
N PHE A 82 9.64 -15.26 -0.56
CA PHE A 82 9.85 -14.72 -1.90
C PHE A 82 11.32 -14.67 -2.34
N ASP A 83 12.24 -14.44 -1.40
CA ASP A 83 13.69 -14.37 -1.61
C ASP A 83 14.12 -13.36 -2.70
N PHE A 84 13.46 -12.21 -2.78
CA PHE A 84 13.88 -11.13 -3.68
C PHE A 84 15.06 -10.34 -3.11
N ASP A 85 16.00 -9.95 -3.99
CA ASP A 85 17.03 -8.94 -3.67
C ASP A 85 16.39 -7.54 -3.55
N LEU A 86 15.91 -7.19 -2.36
CA LEU A 86 15.37 -5.88 -2.03
C LEU A 86 16.49 -4.96 -1.54
N ARG A 87 16.63 -3.79 -2.16
CA ARG A 87 17.75 -2.86 -1.87
C ARG A 87 17.32 -1.54 -1.26
N GLU A 88 16.06 -1.15 -1.44
CA GLU A 88 15.56 0.16 -1.04
C GLU A 88 14.03 0.12 -0.87
N PHE A 89 13.52 1.00 -0.02
CA PHE A 89 12.14 1.51 -0.09
C PHE A 89 12.22 2.83 -0.83
N ALA A 90 12.07 2.78 -2.16
CA ALA A 90 12.27 3.95 -3.01
C ALA A 90 11.15 5.00 -2.90
N GLU A 91 10.02 4.64 -2.29
CA GLU A 91 8.83 5.48 -2.14
C GLU A 91 8.31 5.33 -0.70
N SER A 92 7.88 6.45 -0.10
CA SER A 92 7.13 6.42 1.16
C SER A 92 5.83 5.64 0.98
N PRO A 93 5.35 4.91 1.99
CA PRO A 93 4.01 4.35 1.99
C PRO A 93 2.97 5.44 1.82
N GLN A 94 1.92 5.06 1.12
CA GLN A 94 0.81 5.91 0.79
C GLN A 94 -0.42 5.36 1.49
N ALA A 95 -0.95 6.10 2.46
CA ALA A 95 -2.25 5.83 3.03
C ALA A 95 -3.32 6.27 2.03
N ALA A 96 -4.27 5.37 1.75
CA ALA A 96 -5.37 5.61 0.83
C ALA A 96 -6.70 5.43 1.54
N THR A 97 -7.54 6.45 1.48
CA THR A 97 -8.90 6.42 2.03
C THR A 97 -9.91 6.40 0.89
N TYR A 98 -10.78 5.40 0.90
CA TYR A 98 -11.85 5.24 -0.08
C TYR A 98 -13.18 5.50 0.61
N LYS A 99 -13.90 6.53 0.16
CA LYS A 99 -15.20 6.91 0.74
C LYS A 99 -16.35 6.42 -0.14
N SER A 100 -17.30 5.72 0.46
CA SER A 100 -18.51 5.28 -0.25
C SER A 100 -19.34 6.45 -0.76
N SER A 101 -19.42 7.56 -0.01
CA SER A 101 -20.10 8.80 -0.38
C SER A 101 -19.57 9.46 -1.65
N GLU A 102 -18.34 9.10 -2.06
CA GLU A 102 -17.66 9.66 -3.23
C GLU A 102 -17.48 8.61 -4.34
N ALA A 103 -18.07 7.41 -4.20
CA ALA A 103 -17.80 6.26 -5.07
C ALA A 103 -16.28 5.97 -5.15
N GLY A 104 -15.59 5.96 -4.01
CA GLY A 104 -14.17 5.68 -3.93
C GLY A 104 -13.84 4.27 -4.44
N HIS A 105 -12.89 4.16 -5.36
CA HIS A 105 -12.50 2.90 -5.98
C HIS A 105 -11.08 2.96 -6.56
N PHE A 106 -10.53 1.80 -6.91
CA PHE A 106 -9.34 1.69 -7.74
C PHE A 106 -9.60 0.60 -8.78
N ALA A 107 -9.62 0.97 -10.06
CA ALA A 107 -9.78 0.02 -11.15
C ALA A 107 -8.58 -0.96 -11.23
N TRP A 108 -8.79 -2.05 -11.95
CA TRP A 108 -7.75 -3.06 -12.22
C TRP A 108 -6.48 -2.42 -12.77
N HIS A 109 -5.35 -2.70 -12.12
CA HIS A 109 -4.04 -2.18 -12.50
C HIS A 109 -2.92 -3.16 -12.10
N SER A 110 -1.71 -2.86 -12.54
CA SER A 110 -0.48 -3.50 -12.09
C SER A 110 0.42 -2.47 -11.42
N ASP A 111 0.95 -2.80 -10.25
CA ASP A 111 1.87 -1.91 -9.53
C ASP A 111 3.24 -1.80 -10.19
N ILE A 112 3.65 -2.83 -10.94
CA ILE A 112 4.85 -2.80 -11.77
C ILE A 112 4.52 -2.12 -13.10
N GLY A 113 5.41 -1.26 -13.56
CA GLY A 113 5.18 -0.49 -14.78
C GLY A 113 6.44 0.12 -15.36
N LEU A 114 6.27 0.86 -16.44
CA LEU A 114 7.35 1.60 -17.09
C LEU A 114 7.70 2.83 -16.24
N GLY A 115 8.97 2.98 -15.86
CA GLY A 115 9.46 4.12 -15.08
C GLY A 115 10.59 3.74 -14.13
N ALA A 116 11.39 4.72 -13.71
CA ALA A 116 12.56 4.48 -12.87
C ALA A 116 12.24 3.88 -11.49
N ALA A 117 11.08 4.24 -10.91
CA ALA A 117 10.58 3.66 -9.66
C ALA A 117 9.69 2.43 -9.92
N ALA A 118 8.65 2.57 -10.73
CA ALA A 118 7.67 1.50 -11.01
C ALA A 118 8.32 0.22 -11.58
N GLY A 119 9.36 0.34 -12.41
CA GLY A 119 10.06 -0.81 -12.98
C GLY A 119 10.97 -1.56 -12.00
N LYS A 120 11.20 -1.02 -10.80
CA LYS A 120 11.99 -1.65 -9.75
C LYS A 120 11.15 -2.34 -8.67
N ARG A 121 9.82 -2.18 -8.70
CA ARG A 121 8.91 -2.74 -7.68
C ARG A 121 8.88 -4.26 -7.78
N LYS A 122 9.42 -4.93 -6.76
CA LYS A 122 9.44 -6.41 -6.65
C LYS A 122 8.35 -6.95 -5.71
N LEU A 123 7.95 -6.15 -4.73
CA LEU A 123 6.92 -6.48 -3.76
C LEU A 123 6.00 -5.27 -3.55
N THR A 124 4.71 -5.53 -3.45
CA THR A 124 3.71 -4.57 -2.94
C THR A 124 3.32 -4.99 -1.53
N LEU A 125 3.33 -4.05 -0.59
CA LEU A 125 2.80 -4.23 0.76
C LEU A 125 1.48 -3.46 0.87
N VAL A 126 0.43 -4.13 1.35
CA VAL A 126 -0.84 -3.51 1.71
C VAL A 126 -1.10 -3.78 3.18
N LEU A 127 -1.26 -2.71 3.97
CA LEU A 127 -1.73 -2.77 5.35
C LEU A 127 -3.17 -2.28 5.39
N GLN A 128 -4.09 -3.14 5.84
CA GLN A 128 -5.45 -2.73 6.16
C GLN A 128 -5.46 -2.13 7.57
N LEU A 129 -6.00 -0.92 7.69
CA LEU A 129 -6.04 -0.17 8.95
C LEU A 129 -7.42 -0.18 9.60
N SER A 130 -8.49 -0.24 8.80
CA SER A 130 -9.85 -0.27 9.30
C SER A 130 -10.38 -1.70 9.43
N GLU A 131 -11.44 -1.85 10.22
CA GLU A 131 -12.09 -3.15 10.42
C GLU A 131 -12.53 -3.77 9.08
N PRO A 132 -12.43 -5.10 8.90
CA PRO A 132 -12.76 -5.74 7.62
C PRO A 132 -14.16 -5.38 7.08
N GLY A 133 -15.17 -5.30 7.96
CA GLY A 133 -16.55 -4.94 7.58
C GLY A 133 -16.72 -3.49 7.11
N SER A 134 -15.74 -2.61 7.34
CA SER A 134 -15.78 -1.22 6.86
C SER A 134 -15.50 -1.07 5.35
N TYR A 135 -15.01 -2.13 4.71
CA TYR A 135 -14.72 -2.18 3.27
C TYR A 135 -15.89 -2.71 2.44
N GLU A 136 -16.96 -3.19 3.09
CA GLU A 136 -18.17 -3.65 2.42
C GLU A 136 -19.03 -2.44 2.00
N ALA A 137 -19.60 -2.51 0.79
CA ALA A 137 -20.44 -1.47 0.19
C ALA A 137 -21.89 -1.91 0.09
#